data_AF-A0A378K3Z3-F1
#
_entry.id   AF-A0A378K3Z3-F1
#
_cell.length_a   1.000
_cell.length_b   1.000
_cell.length_c   1.000
_cell.angle_alpha   90.00
_cell.angle_beta   90.00
_cell.angle_gamma   90.00
#
_symmetry.space_group_name_H-M   'P 1'
#
loop_
_entity.id
_entity.type
_entity.pdbx_description
1 polymer ?
#
loop_
_entity_poly.entity_id
_entity_poly.type
_entity_poly.pdbx_seq_one_letter_code
_entity_poly.pdbx_strand_id
1 'polypeptide(L)'
;MTIEQWSKIKSKYQGASIILGNGASIAFSSGFKYDSLFDEARNNNFIDDNLFGLFQKFETTNFELVLYRLWQTKEVLRVLEEKTDVIDGCYSLCRNSLIQTVHKAHIAYNNKDDDFIKMLDNASEFLKNFKTVYSLNYDLILYWVIARGNNTSEKKGHIFKDCFNEPFEGTDFKLFNFNFNLLRSPHLEQEIAVLVFYPHGNLTLARLKNEAFHEIDLKICSNDYWHLNAIFNIWNQGKLEPVFISEGDSVEKKKRIEESEYLRTIYNKGFREIGSSLVIYGWSISEQDNHLLERLVEIQEERTSHNKDIIENIAVSVYLDGNEEAFIDEITNKLAPLNVNIDFYDSQNNCWCNGAYD
;
A
#
# COMPACT_ATOMS: atom_id res chain seq x y z
N MET A 1 -28.24 1.57 4.94
CA MET A 1 -27.57 0.24 5.06
C MET A 1 -27.09 0.07 6.50
N THR A 2 -26.90 -1.17 6.97
CA THR A 2 -26.43 -1.44 8.33
C THR A 2 -24.92 -1.67 8.32
N ILE A 3 -24.20 -1.13 9.30
CA ILE A 3 -22.77 -1.43 9.52
C ILE A 3 -22.70 -2.66 10.42
N GLU A 4 -22.11 -3.74 9.91
CA GLU A 4 -21.98 -5.00 10.64
C GLU A 4 -20.68 -5.08 11.44
N GLN A 5 -20.63 -6.06 12.35
CA GLN A 5 -19.37 -6.45 12.99
C GLN A 5 -18.64 -7.45 12.07
N TRP A 6 -17.32 -7.30 11.91
CA TRP A 6 -16.53 -8.19 11.04
C TRP A 6 -16.74 -9.67 11.38
N SER A 7 -16.83 -10.00 12.67
CA SER A 7 -17.05 -11.36 13.15
C SER A 7 -18.32 -12.03 12.61
N LYS A 8 -19.34 -11.26 12.23
CA LYS A 8 -20.60 -11.76 11.65
C LYS A 8 -20.49 -12.07 10.16
N ILE A 9 -19.64 -11.34 9.44
CA ILE A 9 -19.52 -11.46 7.98
C ILE A 9 -18.27 -12.23 7.52
N LYS A 10 -17.27 -12.42 8.41
CA LYS A 10 -15.96 -13.00 8.06
C LYS A 10 -16.02 -14.33 7.30
N SER A 11 -17.00 -15.19 7.60
CA SER A 11 -17.15 -16.50 6.95
C SER A 11 -17.45 -16.40 5.45
N LYS A 12 -18.15 -15.34 5.02
CA LYS A 12 -18.43 -15.02 3.61
C LYS A 12 -17.17 -14.63 2.82
N TYR A 13 -16.14 -14.15 3.52
CA TYR A 13 -14.90 -13.62 2.95
C TYR A 13 -13.69 -14.51 3.22
N GLN A 14 -13.89 -15.76 3.66
CA GLN A 14 -12.79 -16.71 3.84
C GLN A 14 -12.10 -17.00 2.50
N GLY A 15 -10.78 -16.82 2.46
CA GLY A 15 -9.99 -17.00 1.24
C GLY A 15 -10.20 -15.91 0.19
N ALA A 16 -10.81 -14.77 0.55
CA ALA A 16 -10.93 -13.60 -0.31
C ALA A 16 -9.57 -12.94 -0.59
N SER A 17 -9.56 -11.91 -1.44
CA SER A 17 -8.48 -10.93 -1.49
C SER A 17 -8.79 -9.74 -0.59
N ILE A 18 -7.76 -9.03 -0.11
CA ILE A 18 -7.91 -7.81 0.67
C ILE A 18 -7.04 -6.67 0.12
N ILE A 19 -7.62 -5.47 0.01
CA ILE A 19 -6.90 -4.21 -0.25
C ILE A 19 -6.82 -3.42 1.06
N LEU A 20 -5.59 -3.04 1.42
CA LEU A 20 -5.26 -2.21 2.57
C LEU A 20 -4.91 -0.82 2.08
N GLY A 21 -5.70 0.18 2.46
CA GLY A 21 -5.38 1.60 2.25
C GLY A 21 -4.78 2.25 3.50
N ASN A 22 -4.57 3.57 3.44
CA ASN A 22 -3.88 4.33 4.48
C ASN A 22 -4.50 4.17 5.88
N GLY A 23 -5.81 3.91 5.97
CA GLY A 23 -6.49 3.58 7.22
C GLY A 23 -5.92 2.34 7.94
N ALA A 24 -5.34 1.38 7.21
CA ALA A 24 -4.65 0.23 7.80
C ALA A 24 -3.45 0.62 8.67
N SER A 25 -2.68 1.62 8.24
CA SER A 25 -1.51 2.11 9.00
C SER A 25 -1.93 3.10 10.09
N ILE A 26 -2.95 3.93 9.82
CA ILE A 26 -3.55 4.83 10.81
C ILE A 26 -4.11 4.04 12.00
N ALA A 27 -4.65 2.84 11.77
CA ALA A 27 -5.14 1.96 12.83
C ALA A 27 -4.04 1.50 13.79
N PHE A 28 -2.77 1.43 13.34
CA PHE A 28 -1.62 1.17 14.22
C PHE A 28 -1.16 2.42 14.97
N SER A 29 -1.18 3.58 14.32
CA SER A 29 -0.79 4.83 14.94
C SER A 29 -1.41 6.03 14.23
N SER A 30 -1.94 6.95 15.03
CA SER A 30 -2.37 8.27 14.52
C SER A 30 -1.25 9.06 13.85
N GLY A 31 0.03 8.72 14.09
CA GLY A 31 1.18 9.33 13.42
C GLY A 31 1.20 9.17 11.91
N PHE A 32 0.44 8.21 11.36
CA PHE A 32 0.28 8.03 9.90
C PHE A 32 -0.83 8.90 9.30
N LYS A 33 -1.56 9.69 10.09
CA LYS A 33 -2.51 10.69 9.55
C LYS A 33 -1.76 11.80 8.83
N TYR A 34 -2.36 12.35 7.78
CA TYR A 34 -1.73 13.40 6.96
C TYR A 34 -1.26 14.60 7.77
N ASP A 35 -2.09 15.11 8.68
CA ASP A 35 -1.74 16.24 9.56
C ASP A 35 -0.57 15.89 10.48
N SER A 36 -0.55 14.67 11.03
CA SER A 36 0.52 14.20 11.91
C SER A 36 1.84 14.05 11.16
N LEU A 37 1.83 13.55 9.93
CA LEU A 37 3.02 13.51 9.08
C LEU A 37 3.51 14.92 8.77
N PHE A 38 2.63 15.83 8.37
CA PHE A 38 3.00 17.21 8.10
C PHE A 38 3.62 17.90 9.33
N ASP A 39 3.02 17.74 10.50
CA ASP A 39 3.54 18.29 11.75
C ASP A 39 4.89 17.67 12.14
N GLU A 40 5.06 16.35 12.00
CA GLU A 40 6.34 15.68 12.25
C GLU A 40 7.44 16.21 11.31
N ALA A 41 7.11 16.37 10.02
CA ALA A 41 8.02 16.91 9.02
C ALA A 41 8.49 18.33 9.37
N ARG A 42 7.56 19.16 9.83
CA ARG A 42 7.82 20.52 10.26
C ARG A 42 8.67 20.56 11.53
N ASN A 43 8.32 19.78 12.54
CA ASN A 43 9.01 19.74 13.83
C ASN A 43 10.47 19.25 13.70
N ASN A 44 10.75 18.40 12.71
CA ASN A 44 12.10 17.92 12.43
C ASN A 44 12.86 18.74 11.36
N ASN A 45 12.28 19.85 10.88
CA ASN A 45 12.85 20.69 9.82
C ASN A 45 13.15 19.92 8.51
N PHE A 46 12.33 18.93 8.17
CA PHE A 46 12.41 18.25 6.88
C PHE A 46 11.79 19.07 5.75
N ILE A 47 10.97 20.06 6.08
CA ILE A 47 10.34 21.01 5.16
C ILE A 47 10.97 22.38 5.37
N ASP A 48 11.44 23.02 4.29
CA ASP A 48 11.94 24.40 4.32
C ASP A 48 10.82 25.44 4.17
N ASP A 49 11.14 26.73 4.30
CA ASP A 49 10.14 27.80 4.20
C ASP A 49 9.42 27.84 2.85
N ASN A 50 10.11 27.49 1.76
CA ASN A 50 9.53 27.48 0.41
C ASN A 50 8.48 26.37 0.29
N LEU A 51 8.85 25.15 0.67
CA LEU A 51 7.96 24.00 0.62
C LEU A 51 6.80 24.17 1.60
N PHE A 52 7.05 24.69 2.81
CA PHE A 52 6.00 25.06 3.76
C PHE A 52 5.03 26.09 3.17
N GLY A 53 5.55 27.10 2.46
CA GLY A 53 4.75 28.08 1.74
C GLY A 53 3.82 27.44 0.69
N LEU A 54 4.23 26.35 0.04
CA LEU A 54 3.37 25.60 -0.88
C LEU A 54 2.22 24.90 -0.16
N PHE A 55 2.49 24.20 0.95
CA PHE A 55 1.43 23.59 1.78
C PHE A 55 0.40 24.64 2.23
N GLN A 56 0.87 25.80 2.71
CA GLN A 56 -0.02 26.91 3.09
C GLN A 56 -0.82 27.45 1.90
N LYS A 57 -0.16 27.68 0.76
CA LYS A 57 -0.80 28.21 -0.45
C LYS A 57 -1.86 27.27 -1.00
N PHE A 58 -1.67 25.98 -0.81
CA PHE A 58 -2.55 24.92 -1.31
C PHE A 58 -3.59 24.48 -0.30
N GLU A 59 -3.56 25.04 0.92
CA GLU A 59 -4.48 24.74 2.02
C GLU A 59 -4.56 23.23 2.28
N THR A 60 -3.40 22.58 2.37
CA THR A 60 -3.29 21.13 2.53
C THR A 60 -2.12 20.75 3.44
N THR A 61 -2.21 19.57 4.05
CA THR A 61 -1.13 18.86 4.75
C THR A 61 -0.71 17.60 3.99
N ASN A 62 -1.37 17.28 2.87
CA ASN A 62 -1.13 16.08 2.09
C ASN A 62 0.05 16.28 1.11
N PHE A 63 1.15 15.57 1.36
CA PHE A 63 2.32 15.54 0.49
C PHE A 63 2.00 15.12 -0.94
N GLU A 64 1.08 14.17 -1.14
CA GLU A 64 0.71 13.68 -2.48
C GLU A 64 0.15 14.81 -3.34
N LEU A 65 -0.67 15.68 -2.75
CA LEU A 65 -1.26 16.83 -3.44
C LEU A 65 -0.21 17.88 -3.80
N VAL A 66 0.76 18.14 -2.91
CA VAL A 66 1.85 19.09 -3.18
C VAL A 66 2.78 18.56 -4.27
N LEU A 67 3.18 17.29 -4.20
CA LEU A 67 3.97 16.62 -5.23
C LEU A 67 3.26 16.66 -6.59
N TYR A 68 1.95 16.42 -6.62
CA TYR A 68 1.17 16.48 -7.85
C TYR A 68 1.16 17.89 -8.46
N ARG A 69 0.93 18.93 -7.66
CA ARG A 69 0.94 20.33 -8.15
C ARG A 69 2.32 20.76 -8.66
N LEU A 70 3.39 20.34 -7.99
CA LEU A 70 4.77 20.56 -8.45
C LEU A 70 5.01 19.85 -9.79
N TRP A 71 4.57 18.61 -9.92
CA TRP A 71 4.66 17.85 -11.16
C TRP A 71 3.87 18.52 -12.31
N GLN A 72 2.62 18.94 -12.08
CA GLN A 72 1.83 19.66 -13.08
C GLN A 72 2.53 20.94 -13.54
N THR A 73 3.12 21.68 -12.60
CA THR A 73 3.88 22.90 -12.89
C THR A 73 5.09 22.59 -13.79
N LYS A 74 5.80 21.50 -13.51
CA LYS A 74 6.92 21.02 -14.33
C LYS A 74 6.48 20.70 -15.76
N GLU A 75 5.35 20.03 -15.95
CA GLU A 75 4.83 19.72 -17.29
C GLU A 75 4.45 21.00 -18.06
N VAL A 76 3.86 22.00 -17.39
CA VAL A 76 3.59 23.30 -18.02
C VAL A 76 4.88 23.98 -18.47
N LEU A 77 5.91 24.04 -17.62
CA LEU A 77 7.20 24.64 -17.98
C LEU A 77 7.88 23.93 -19.15
N ARG A 78 7.79 22.60 -19.20
CA ARG A 78 8.31 21.81 -20.34
C ARG A 78 7.66 22.20 -21.66
N VAL A 79 6.34 22.37 -21.68
CA VAL A 79 5.60 22.81 -22.89
C VAL A 79 5.98 24.23 -23.30
N LEU A 80 6.28 25.09 -22.32
CA LEU A 80 6.75 26.46 -22.57
C LEU A 80 8.24 26.54 -22.92
N GLU A 81 8.95 25.41 -22.95
CA GLU A 81 10.40 25.34 -23.15
C GLU A 81 11.21 26.13 -22.10
N GLU A 82 10.67 26.25 -20.89
CA GLU A 82 11.27 26.95 -19.75
C GLU A 82 12.06 26.00 -18.83
N LYS A 83 12.97 26.58 -18.03
CA LYS A 83 13.78 25.81 -17.07
C LYS A 83 12.94 25.24 -15.93
N THR A 84 13.19 23.98 -15.57
CA THR A 84 12.47 23.27 -14.50
C THR A 84 13.27 23.11 -13.20
N ASP A 85 14.53 23.55 -13.15
CA ASP A 85 15.49 23.26 -12.06
C ASP A 85 14.93 23.55 -10.66
N VAL A 86 14.23 24.69 -10.50
CA VAL A 86 13.65 25.10 -9.21
C VAL A 86 12.51 24.18 -8.79
N ILE A 87 11.67 23.79 -9.74
CA ILE A 87 10.54 22.88 -9.50
C ILE A 87 11.06 21.47 -9.22
N ASP A 88 12.07 21.02 -9.95
CA ASP A 88 12.74 19.73 -9.73
C ASP A 88 13.38 19.67 -8.34
N GLY A 89 14.00 20.76 -7.90
CA GLY A 89 14.55 20.91 -6.54
C GLY A 89 13.46 20.83 -5.47
N CYS A 90 12.39 21.63 -5.60
CA CYS A 90 11.27 21.62 -4.64
C CYS A 90 10.55 20.27 -4.60
N TYR A 91 10.37 19.63 -5.75
CA TYR A 91 9.76 18.31 -5.85
C TYR A 91 10.63 17.25 -5.19
N SER A 92 11.94 17.25 -5.44
CA SER A 92 12.88 16.33 -4.81
C SER A 92 12.93 16.54 -3.29
N LEU A 93 12.90 17.81 -2.84
CA LEU A 93 12.78 18.13 -1.42
C LEU A 93 11.50 17.54 -0.85
N CYS A 94 10.33 17.85 -1.42
CA CYS A 94 9.04 17.34 -0.94
C CYS A 94 8.98 15.82 -0.84
N ARG A 95 9.49 15.11 -1.86
CA ARG A 95 9.53 13.65 -1.87
C ARG A 95 10.45 13.11 -0.76
N ASN A 96 11.64 13.70 -0.62
CA ASN A 96 12.59 13.31 0.42
C ASN A 96 12.05 13.63 1.82
N SER A 97 11.37 14.76 1.99
CA SER A 97 10.69 15.13 3.23
C SER A 97 9.62 14.10 3.58
N LEU A 98 8.79 13.66 2.62
CA LEU A 98 7.80 12.59 2.85
C LEU A 98 8.50 11.31 3.32
N ILE A 99 9.54 10.85 2.62
CA ILE A 99 10.29 9.64 2.99
C ILE A 99 10.88 9.76 4.40
N GLN A 100 11.53 10.88 4.73
CA GLN A 100 12.11 11.15 6.06
C GLN A 100 11.05 11.31 7.16
N THR A 101 9.87 11.83 6.81
CA THR A 101 8.76 11.98 7.75
C THR A 101 8.14 10.65 8.06
N VAL A 102 7.86 9.86 7.02
CA VAL A 102 7.39 8.49 7.16
C VAL A 102 8.38 7.71 8.00
N HIS A 103 9.70 7.80 7.75
CA HIS A 103 10.75 7.23 8.61
C HIS A 103 10.57 7.53 10.10
N LYS A 104 10.28 8.80 10.39
CA LYS A 104 10.28 9.34 11.74
C LYS A 104 8.98 9.01 12.47
N ALA A 105 7.87 9.06 11.73
CA ALA A 105 6.54 8.67 12.19
C ALA A 105 6.38 7.15 12.34
N HIS A 106 7.23 6.36 11.66
CA HIS A 106 7.27 4.92 11.88
C HIS A 106 7.53 4.65 13.36
N ILE A 107 6.65 3.84 13.94
CA ILE A 107 6.93 3.17 15.19
C ILE A 107 8.14 2.28 14.90
N ALA A 108 9.33 2.66 15.38
CA ALA A 108 10.49 1.77 15.29
C ALA A 108 10.05 0.38 15.78
N TYR A 109 10.34 -0.69 15.02
CA TYR A 109 9.91 -2.03 15.39
C TYR A 109 10.30 -2.31 16.84
N ASN A 110 9.33 -2.21 17.74
CA ASN A 110 9.57 -2.18 19.17
C ASN A 110 9.11 -3.50 19.74
N ASN A 111 10.01 -4.48 19.74
CA ASN A 111 9.76 -5.78 20.33
C ASN A 111 9.58 -5.77 21.86
N LYS A 112 9.62 -4.59 22.50
CA LYS A 112 9.37 -4.39 23.93
C LYS A 112 8.02 -3.73 24.21
N ASP A 113 7.30 -3.29 23.18
CA ASP A 113 5.96 -2.74 23.31
C ASP A 113 4.95 -3.87 23.09
N ASP A 114 4.43 -4.41 24.19
CA ASP A 114 3.52 -5.55 24.16
C ASP A 114 2.22 -5.23 23.40
N ASP A 115 1.73 -3.99 23.45
CA ASP A 115 0.52 -3.57 22.75
C ASP A 115 0.75 -3.54 21.24
N PHE A 116 1.85 -2.92 20.80
CA PHE A 116 2.23 -2.91 19.38
C PHE A 116 2.45 -4.33 18.85
N ILE A 117 3.13 -5.17 19.63
CA ILE A 117 3.42 -6.55 19.28
C ILE A 117 2.14 -7.36 19.13
N LYS A 118 1.18 -7.18 20.03
CA LYS A 118 -0.12 -7.80 19.94
C LYS A 118 -0.93 -7.29 18.74
N MET A 119 -0.86 -6.00 18.41
CA MET A 119 -1.49 -5.45 17.21
C MET A 119 -0.94 -6.11 15.93
N LEU A 120 0.37 -6.38 15.88
CA LEU A 120 1.00 -7.13 14.79
C LEU A 120 0.51 -8.58 14.74
N ASP A 121 0.37 -9.26 15.89
CA ASP A 121 -0.20 -10.61 15.97
C ASP A 121 -1.63 -10.64 15.44
N ASN A 122 -2.48 -9.73 15.92
CA ASN A 122 -3.87 -9.59 15.48
C ASN A 122 -3.96 -9.38 13.96
N ALA A 123 -3.16 -8.47 13.42
CA ALA A 123 -3.15 -8.19 11.99
C ALA A 123 -2.65 -9.40 11.18
N SER A 124 -1.65 -10.12 11.68
CA SER A 124 -1.17 -11.36 11.05
C SER A 124 -2.26 -12.43 11.03
N GLU A 125 -2.92 -12.70 12.16
CA GLU A 125 -4.04 -13.66 12.23
C GLU A 125 -5.22 -13.27 11.34
N PHE A 126 -5.57 -11.99 11.31
CA PHE A 126 -6.57 -11.47 10.40
C PHE A 126 -6.17 -11.75 8.94
N LEU A 127 -4.92 -11.47 8.56
CA LEU A 127 -4.44 -11.63 7.19
C LEU A 127 -4.34 -13.09 6.71
N LYS A 128 -4.15 -14.05 7.62
CA LYS A 128 -4.14 -15.49 7.28
C LYS A 128 -5.45 -15.96 6.65
N ASN A 129 -6.56 -15.25 6.87
CA ASN A 129 -7.86 -15.59 6.28
C ASN A 129 -7.98 -15.25 4.79
N PHE A 130 -7.01 -14.53 4.21
CA PHE A 130 -7.04 -14.11 2.81
C PHE A 130 -6.07 -14.93 1.97
N LYS A 131 -6.34 -15.00 0.66
CA LYS A 131 -5.39 -15.53 -0.32
C LYS A 131 -4.41 -14.45 -0.75
N THR A 132 -4.87 -13.23 -0.98
CA THR A 132 -4.03 -12.16 -1.52
C THR A 132 -4.21 -10.89 -0.71
N VAL A 133 -3.10 -10.21 -0.40
CA VAL A 133 -3.08 -8.92 0.28
C VAL A 133 -2.46 -7.90 -0.66
N TYR A 134 -3.17 -6.81 -0.91
CA TYR A 134 -2.69 -5.65 -1.66
C TYR A 134 -2.53 -4.49 -0.70
N SER A 135 -1.34 -3.91 -0.58
CA SER A 135 -1.12 -2.71 0.23
C SER A 135 -0.84 -1.51 -0.63
N LEU A 136 -1.66 -0.47 -0.45
CA LEU A 136 -1.45 0.84 -1.07
C LEU A 136 -0.51 1.73 -0.24
N ASN A 137 -0.11 1.25 0.94
CA ASN A 137 0.65 2.03 1.90
C ASN A 137 2.16 1.92 1.66
N TYR A 138 2.86 3.04 1.81
CA TYR A 138 4.32 3.10 1.64
C TYR A 138 5.11 2.62 2.85
N ASP A 139 4.48 2.55 4.03
CA ASP A 139 5.13 2.21 5.30
C ASP A 139 5.50 0.72 5.44
N LEU A 140 6.16 0.38 6.56
CA LEU A 140 6.65 -0.95 6.90
C LEU A 140 5.71 -1.74 7.83
N ILE A 141 4.50 -1.25 8.12
CA ILE A 141 3.58 -1.96 9.01
C ILE A 141 3.29 -3.36 8.45
N LEU A 142 2.89 -3.44 7.18
CA LEU A 142 2.62 -4.73 6.54
C LEU A 142 3.86 -5.62 6.48
N TYR A 143 5.04 -5.02 6.23
CA TYR A 143 6.31 -5.75 6.27
C TYR A 143 6.52 -6.44 7.63
N TRP A 144 6.29 -5.72 8.74
CA TRP A 144 6.44 -6.28 10.09
C TRP A 144 5.37 -7.32 10.42
N VAL A 145 4.12 -7.11 9.98
CA VAL A 145 3.04 -8.09 10.13
C VAL A 145 3.42 -9.42 9.45
N ILE A 146 3.95 -9.34 8.22
CA ILE A 146 4.41 -10.51 7.45
C ILE A 146 5.61 -11.18 8.12
N ALA A 147 6.62 -10.40 8.50
CA ALA A 147 7.82 -10.91 9.17
C ALA A 147 7.46 -11.64 10.47
N ARG A 148 6.53 -11.08 11.24
CA ARG A 148 6.03 -11.68 12.48
C ARG A 148 5.25 -12.96 12.20
N GLY A 149 4.27 -12.93 11.31
CA GLY A 149 3.45 -14.10 10.97
C GLY A 149 4.26 -15.27 10.40
N ASN A 150 5.39 -14.99 9.74
CA ASN A 150 6.31 -16.02 9.24
C ASN A 150 7.30 -16.53 10.31
N ASN A 151 7.57 -15.76 11.36
CA ASN A 151 8.54 -16.08 12.42
C ASN A 151 7.92 -16.73 13.67
N THR A 152 6.60 -16.72 13.83
CA THR A 152 5.94 -17.42 14.94
C THR A 152 6.18 -18.94 14.86
N SER A 153 6.45 -19.57 16.01
CA SER A 153 6.84 -20.99 16.14
C SER A 153 5.81 -21.99 15.63
N GLU A 154 4.59 -21.55 15.35
CA GLU A 154 3.55 -22.29 14.65
C GLU A 154 3.82 -22.27 13.13
N LYS A 155 4.92 -22.90 12.69
CA LYS A 155 5.25 -23.07 11.25
C LYS A 155 4.22 -23.90 10.46
N LYS A 156 3.07 -24.23 11.06
CA LYS A 156 1.98 -25.02 10.50
C LYS A 156 0.87 -24.09 10.02
N GLY A 157 0.33 -24.35 8.85
CA GLY A 157 -0.81 -23.62 8.31
C GLY A 157 -0.43 -22.59 7.23
N HIS A 158 -0.02 -21.38 7.59
CA HIS A 158 0.08 -20.27 6.63
C HIS A 158 1.51 -19.74 6.46
N ILE A 159 1.85 -19.29 5.24
CA ILE A 159 3.03 -18.47 4.96
C ILE A 159 2.64 -17.23 4.15
N PHE A 160 3.18 -16.08 4.54
CA PHE A 160 3.13 -14.86 3.73
C PHE A 160 4.31 -14.83 2.76
N LYS A 161 4.03 -14.57 1.49
CA LYS A 161 5.03 -14.42 0.43
C LYS A 161 4.82 -13.09 -0.28
N ASP A 162 5.78 -12.19 -0.15
CA ASP A 162 5.84 -10.92 -0.90
C ASP A 162 6.37 -11.09 -2.34
N CYS A 163 6.69 -12.34 -2.71
CA CYS A 163 7.17 -12.76 -4.01
C CYS A 163 8.56 -12.21 -4.39
N PHE A 164 9.29 -11.56 -3.48
CA PHE A 164 10.69 -11.17 -3.69
C PHE A 164 11.61 -12.23 -3.07
N ASN A 165 11.89 -13.30 -3.83
CA ASN A 165 12.62 -14.47 -3.33
C ASN A 165 13.86 -14.85 -4.14
N GLU A 166 14.08 -14.25 -5.30
CA GLU A 166 15.24 -14.51 -6.15
C GLU A 166 16.40 -13.58 -5.74
N PRO A 167 17.55 -14.10 -5.28
CA PRO A 167 18.68 -13.25 -4.89
C PRO A 167 19.23 -12.47 -6.09
N PHE A 168 19.56 -11.20 -5.89
CA PHE A 168 20.37 -10.45 -6.85
C PHE A 168 21.84 -10.60 -6.47
N GLU A 169 22.57 -11.42 -7.23
CA GLU A 169 23.90 -11.92 -6.86
C GLU A 169 24.88 -10.82 -6.41
N GLY A 170 25.57 -11.07 -5.30
CA GLY A 170 26.55 -10.14 -4.75
C GLY A 170 25.97 -8.92 -4.01
N THR A 171 24.66 -8.89 -3.75
CA THR A 171 23.98 -7.79 -3.06
C THR A 171 23.00 -8.29 -2.00
N ASP A 172 22.52 -7.37 -1.15
CA ASP A 172 21.41 -7.60 -0.22
C ASP A 172 20.03 -7.33 -0.87
N PHE A 173 19.93 -7.41 -2.20
CA PHE A 173 18.70 -7.20 -2.94
C PHE A 173 18.07 -8.51 -3.41
N LYS A 174 16.74 -8.47 -3.60
CA LYS A 174 15.99 -9.57 -4.23
C LYS A 174 15.16 -9.08 -5.40
N LEU A 175 15.01 -9.94 -6.39
CA LEU A 175 14.17 -9.78 -7.56
C LEU A 175 12.76 -10.33 -7.31
N PHE A 176 11.80 -9.75 -8.00
CA PHE A 176 10.42 -10.21 -7.97
C PHE A 176 10.24 -11.47 -8.81
N ASN A 177 9.57 -12.48 -8.25
CA ASN A 177 9.21 -13.70 -8.96
C ASN A 177 7.80 -13.58 -9.55
N PHE A 178 7.72 -13.67 -10.87
CA PHE A 178 6.50 -13.47 -11.64
C PHE A 178 5.60 -14.72 -11.71
N ASN A 179 6.03 -15.87 -11.19
CA ASN A 179 5.30 -17.12 -11.28
C ASN A 179 4.36 -17.32 -10.09
N PHE A 180 3.20 -16.65 -10.13
CA PHE A 180 2.21 -16.71 -9.05
C PHE A 180 1.73 -18.13 -8.77
N ASN A 181 1.56 -18.97 -9.81
CA ASN A 181 1.15 -20.37 -9.64
C ASN A 181 2.15 -21.17 -8.79
N LEU A 182 3.44 -20.98 -9.02
CA LEU A 182 4.48 -21.58 -8.19
C LEU A 182 4.42 -21.03 -6.76
N LEU A 183 4.31 -19.72 -6.61
CA LEU A 183 4.33 -19.05 -5.31
C LEU A 183 3.11 -19.39 -4.45
N ARG A 184 1.95 -19.67 -5.06
CA ARG A 184 0.74 -20.17 -4.40
C ARG A 184 0.91 -21.56 -3.81
N SER A 185 1.84 -22.35 -4.35
CA SER A 185 2.11 -23.69 -3.84
C SER A 185 2.80 -23.57 -2.48
N PRO A 186 2.23 -24.13 -1.39
CA PRO A 186 2.91 -24.16 -0.11
C PRO A 186 4.16 -25.07 -0.20
N HIS A 187 5.17 -24.80 0.62
CA HIS A 187 6.36 -25.66 0.71
C HIS A 187 6.53 -26.16 2.16
N LEU A 188 7.09 -27.36 2.33
CA LEU A 188 7.31 -27.98 3.65
C LEU A 188 5.98 -28.24 4.42
N GLU A 189 5.92 -27.89 5.71
CA GLU A 189 4.74 -28.08 6.59
C GLU A 189 3.66 -27.00 6.44
N GLN A 190 3.73 -26.19 5.38
CA GLN A 190 2.76 -25.12 5.09
C GLN A 190 1.53 -25.68 4.38
N GLU A 191 0.36 -25.13 4.67
CA GLU A 191 -0.92 -25.54 4.08
C GLU A 191 -1.44 -24.50 3.08
N ILE A 192 -1.20 -23.21 3.33
CA ILE A 192 -1.72 -22.08 2.53
C ILE A 192 -0.63 -21.01 2.36
N ALA A 193 -0.46 -20.52 1.14
CA ALA A 193 0.40 -19.36 0.83
C ALA A 193 -0.44 -18.11 0.56
N VAL A 194 -0.24 -17.08 1.39
CA VAL A 194 -0.83 -15.75 1.22
C VAL A 194 0.15 -14.89 0.43
N LEU A 195 -0.25 -14.47 -0.77
CA LEU A 195 0.59 -13.59 -1.59
C LEU A 195 0.38 -12.13 -1.20
N VAL A 196 1.46 -11.35 -1.19
CA VAL A 196 1.45 -9.94 -0.81
C VAL A 196 1.99 -9.09 -1.96
N PHE A 197 1.21 -8.07 -2.33
CA PHE A 197 1.53 -7.15 -3.41
C PHE A 197 1.42 -5.70 -2.95
N TYR A 198 2.19 -4.82 -3.58
CA TYR A 198 2.23 -3.38 -3.33
C TYR A 198 1.91 -2.62 -4.63
N PRO A 199 0.62 -2.42 -4.98
CA PRO A 199 0.22 -1.80 -6.25
C PRO A 199 0.75 -0.39 -6.49
N HIS A 200 1.02 0.35 -5.42
CA HIS A 200 1.64 1.69 -5.46
C HIS A 200 3.08 1.66 -4.98
N GLY A 201 3.69 0.48 -4.88
CA GLY A 201 5.03 0.31 -4.37
C GLY A 201 5.13 0.47 -2.85
N ASN A 202 6.35 0.48 -2.33
CA ASN A 202 6.62 0.46 -0.90
C ASN A 202 8.05 0.94 -0.62
N LEU A 203 8.31 1.45 0.59
CA LEU A 203 9.65 1.91 1.00
C LEU A 203 10.75 0.85 0.88
N THR A 204 10.40 -0.44 0.86
CA THR A 204 11.36 -1.54 0.65
C THR A 204 11.74 -1.73 -0.82
N LEU A 205 11.07 -1.08 -1.77
CA LEU A 205 11.26 -1.30 -3.20
C LEU A 205 12.10 -0.19 -3.82
N ALA A 206 13.07 -0.60 -4.63
CA ALA A 206 14.06 0.27 -5.26
C ALA A 206 14.22 -0.07 -6.73
N ARG A 207 14.52 0.95 -7.53
CA ARG A 207 14.81 0.83 -8.95
C ARG A 207 16.28 1.15 -9.20
N LEU A 208 16.95 0.21 -9.86
CA LEU A 208 18.27 0.44 -10.42
C LEU A 208 18.11 0.92 -11.86
N LYS A 209 18.46 2.19 -12.11
CA LYS A 209 18.60 2.73 -13.47
C LYS A 209 20.03 2.45 -13.95
N ASN A 210 20.16 1.60 -14.97
CA ASN A 210 21.42 1.36 -15.66
C ASN A 210 21.22 1.64 -17.15
N GLU A 211 22.10 2.45 -17.75
CA GLU A 211 22.02 2.80 -19.19
C GLU A 211 22.09 1.56 -20.11
N ALA A 212 22.65 0.44 -19.64
CA ALA A 212 22.86 -0.78 -20.42
C ALA A 212 21.81 -1.89 -20.18
N PHE A 213 21.09 -1.85 -19.07
CA PHE A 213 20.11 -2.87 -18.68
C PHE A 213 18.83 -2.16 -18.27
N HIS A 214 17.76 -2.41 -19.00
CA HIS A 214 16.38 -1.98 -18.69
C HIS A 214 16.14 -1.88 -17.17
N GLU A 215 15.40 -0.86 -16.75
CA GLU A 215 15.10 -0.57 -15.34
C GLU A 215 14.72 -1.82 -14.54
N ILE A 216 15.48 -2.13 -13.48
CA ILE A 216 15.25 -3.32 -12.65
C ILE A 216 14.65 -2.88 -11.32
N ASP A 217 13.46 -3.40 -11.00
CA ASP A 217 12.84 -3.24 -9.70
C ASP A 217 13.33 -4.33 -8.73
N LEU A 218 13.78 -3.91 -7.56
CA LEU A 218 14.45 -4.71 -6.54
C LEU A 218 13.78 -4.48 -5.20
N LYS A 219 13.84 -5.47 -4.31
CA LYS A 219 13.53 -5.31 -2.90
C LYS A 219 14.81 -5.21 -2.07
N ILE A 220 14.94 -4.13 -1.31
CA ILE A 220 15.92 -3.97 -0.24
C ILE A 220 15.63 -5.03 0.81
N CYS A 221 16.61 -5.87 1.14
CA CYS A 221 16.50 -6.87 2.19
C CYS A 221 17.57 -6.62 3.25
N SER A 222 17.23 -6.88 4.51
CA SER A 222 18.19 -6.89 5.62
C SER A 222 17.56 -7.61 6.81
N ASN A 223 18.28 -7.69 7.93
CA ASN A 223 17.68 -8.12 9.20
C ASN A 223 16.56 -7.14 9.63
N ASP A 224 15.43 -7.68 10.12
CA ASP A 224 14.22 -6.94 10.53
C ASP A 224 14.53 -5.78 11.49
N TYR A 225 15.39 -5.99 12.48
CA TYR A 225 15.72 -4.96 13.48
C TYR A 225 16.42 -3.72 12.86
N TRP A 226 17.15 -3.93 11.77
CA TRP A 226 17.92 -2.87 11.09
C TRP A 226 17.28 -2.46 9.77
N HIS A 227 16.08 -2.96 9.45
CA HIS A 227 15.51 -2.87 8.11
C HIS A 227 15.23 -1.45 7.66
N LEU A 228 14.62 -0.68 8.54
CA LEU A 228 14.38 0.73 8.31
C LEU A 228 15.72 1.47 8.05
N ASN A 229 16.73 1.29 8.91
CA ASN A 229 18.05 1.92 8.72
C ASN A 229 18.75 1.49 7.42
N ALA A 230 18.63 0.22 7.02
CA ALA A 230 19.20 -0.27 5.76
C ALA A 230 18.56 0.41 4.54
N ILE A 231 17.23 0.53 4.53
CA ILE A 231 16.46 1.24 3.51
C ILE A 231 16.95 2.70 3.40
N PHE A 232 17.07 3.40 4.53
CA PHE A 232 17.54 4.79 4.53
C PHE A 232 18.98 4.96 4.08
N ASN A 233 19.87 4.04 4.47
CA ASN A 233 21.26 4.07 4.01
C ASN A 233 21.34 3.90 2.48
N ILE A 234 20.44 3.13 1.87
CA ILE A 234 20.34 3.02 0.41
C ILE A 234 19.84 4.34 -0.19
N TRP A 235 18.78 4.94 0.35
CA TRP A 235 18.25 6.21 -0.17
C TRP A 235 19.25 7.35 -0.07
N ASN A 236 20.00 7.45 1.04
CA ASN A 236 21.03 8.47 1.24
C ASN A 236 22.21 8.35 0.28
N GLN A 237 22.45 7.16 -0.30
CA GLN A 237 23.51 7.00 -1.31
C GLN A 237 23.11 7.59 -2.67
N GLY A 238 21.81 7.83 -2.92
CA GLY A 238 21.32 8.42 -4.16
C GLY A 238 21.52 7.58 -5.42
N LYS A 239 21.88 6.30 -5.28
CA LYS A 239 22.17 5.40 -6.41
C LYS A 239 20.95 4.64 -6.93
N LEU A 240 19.92 4.54 -6.11
CA LEU A 240 18.68 3.83 -6.41
C LEU A 240 17.51 4.80 -6.23
N GLU A 241 16.48 4.64 -7.06
CA GLU A 241 15.25 5.40 -6.96
C GLU A 241 14.18 4.59 -6.21
N PRO A 242 13.41 5.20 -5.31
CA PRO A 242 12.33 4.47 -4.64
C PRO A 242 11.19 4.15 -5.62
N VAL A 243 10.68 2.92 -5.52
CA VAL A 243 9.51 2.48 -6.30
C VAL A 243 8.29 2.64 -5.42
N PHE A 244 7.71 3.83 -5.43
CA PHE A 244 6.36 4.08 -4.95
C PHE A 244 5.68 5.23 -5.72
N ILE A 245 4.35 5.23 -5.75
CA ILE A 245 3.54 6.18 -6.53
C ILE A 245 2.74 7.06 -5.56
N SER A 246 3.31 8.19 -5.17
CA SER A 246 2.70 9.13 -4.24
C SER A 246 2.02 10.33 -4.88
N GLU A 247 2.00 10.46 -6.20
CA GLU A 247 1.58 11.70 -6.84
C GLU A 247 1.04 11.47 -8.24
N GLY A 248 0.26 12.43 -8.73
CA GLY A 248 -0.47 12.29 -9.98
C GLY A 248 -1.98 12.25 -9.71
N ASP A 249 -2.74 12.67 -10.71
CA ASP A 249 -4.10 12.17 -10.85
C ASP A 249 -4.07 10.68 -11.22
N SER A 250 -5.25 10.08 -11.29
CA SER A 250 -5.45 8.68 -11.69
C SER A 250 -4.68 8.29 -12.96
N VAL A 251 -4.69 9.14 -13.99
CA VAL A 251 -4.06 8.86 -15.29
C VAL A 251 -2.54 8.84 -15.16
N GLU A 252 -1.96 9.79 -14.45
CA GLU A 252 -0.51 9.87 -14.27
C GLU A 252 0.04 8.82 -13.31
N LYS A 253 -0.71 8.49 -12.25
CA LYS A 253 -0.38 7.33 -11.40
C LYS A 253 -0.34 6.06 -12.27
N LYS A 254 -1.30 5.86 -13.16
CA LYS A 254 -1.31 4.72 -14.11
C LYS A 254 -0.10 4.72 -15.05
N LYS A 255 0.34 5.87 -15.59
CA LYS A 255 1.57 5.91 -16.42
C LYS A 255 2.82 5.48 -15.64
N ARG A 256 2.95 5.92 -14.40
CA ARG A 256 4.08 5.53 -13.52
C ARG A 256 4.05 4.05 -13.15
N ILE A 257 2.85 3.48 -12.98
CA ILE A 257 2.68 2.02 -12.83
C ILE A 257 3.28 1.31 -14.04
N GLU A 258 3.00 1.79 -15.26
CA GLU A 258 3.47 1.18 -16.51
C GLU A 258 4.98 1.30 -16.71
N GLU A 259 5.66 2.27 -16.09
CA GLU A 259 7.12 2.41 -16.11
C GLU A 259 7.83 1.36 -15.25
N SER A 260 7.16 0.79 -14.24
CA SER A 260 7.71 -0.25 -13.38
C SER A 260 7.33 -1.64 -13.88
N GLU A 261 8.31 -2.53 -14.08
CA GLU A 261 7.98 -3.92 -14.40
C GLU A 261 7.19 -4.58 -13.27
N TYR A 262 7.58 -4.32 -12.02
CA TYR A 262 6.86 -4.80 -10.84
C TYR A 262 5.43 -4.25 -10.79
N LEU A 263 5.25 -2.92 -10.75
CA LEU A 263 3.92 -2.33 -10.56
C LEU A 263 3.01 -2.64 -11.75
N ARG A 264 3.52 -2.57 -12.98
CA ARG A 264 2.78 -2.98 -14.19
C ARG A 264 2.33 -4.44 -14.11
N THR A 265 3.17 -5.33 -13.60
CA THR A 265 2.80 -6.74 -13.41
C THR A 265 1.71 -6.88 -12.36
N ILE A 266 1.83 -6.19 -11.22
CA ILE A 266 0.80 -6.23 -10.19
C ILE A 266 -0.54 -5.69 -10.72
N TYR A 267 -0.53 -4.55 -11.38
CA TYR A 267 -1.73 -3.94 -11.98
C TYR A 267 -2.37 -4.84 -13.04
N ASN A 268 -1.59 -5.42 -13.95
CA ASN A 268 -2.12 -6.20 -15.07
C ASN A 268 -2.47 -7.65 -14.71
N LYS A 269 -1.60 -8.34 -13.97
CA LYS A 269 -1.73 -9.76 -13.61
C LYS A 269 -2.13 -9.93 -12.15
N GLY A 270 -1.51 -9.20 -11.23
CA GLY A 270 -1.78 -9.31 -9.80
C GLY A 270 -3.24 -9.06 -9.45
N PHE A 271 -3.88 -8.02 -9.97
CA PHE A 271 -5.31 -7.75 -9.74
C PHE A 271 -6.24 -8.84 -10.28
N ARG A 272 -5.80 -9.65 -11.25
CA ARG A 272 -6.57 -10.81 -11.74
C ARG A 272 -6.60 -11.97 -10.74
N GLU A 273 -5.82 -11.93 -9.67
CA GLU A 273 -5.88 -12.90 -8.57
C GLU A 273 -7.09 -12.66 -7.63
N ILE A 274 -7.78 -11.52 -7.75
CA ILE A 274 -9.00 -11.24 -7.00
C ILE A 274 -10.07 -12.23 -7.47
N GLY A 275 -10.63 -13.00 -6.52
CA GLY A 275 -11.67 -14.00 -6.79
C GLY A 275 -13.08 -13.42 -6.69
N SER A 276 -14.03 -14.24 -6.25
CA SER A 276 -15.44 -13.84 -6.10
C SER A 276 -15.73 -12.92 -4.91
N SER A 277 -14.78 -12.78 -3.98
CA SER A 277 -14.91 -11.93 -2.80
C SER A 277 -13.68 -11.03 -2.64
N LEU A 278 -13.92 -9.76 -2.31
CA LEU A 278 -12.90 -8.75 -2.02
C LEU A 278 -13.21 -8.08 -0.67
N VAL A 279 -12.18 -7.78 0.10
CA VAL A 279 -12.27 -6.97 1.32
C VAL A 279 -11.47 -5.70 1.13
N ILE A 280 -11.99 -4.58 1.59
CA ILE A 280 -11.35 -3.27 1.55
C ILE A 280 -11.24 -2.77 2.99
N TYR A 281 -10.02 -2.56 3.47
CA TYR A 281 -9.75 -1.99 4.79
C TYR A 281 -9.00 -0.66 4.65
N GLY A 282 -9.60 0.43 5.12
CA GLY A 282 -8.95 1.73 5.23
C GLY A 282 -8.60 2.42 3.91
N TRP A 283 -9.20 2.00 2.78
CA TRP A 283 -9.04 2.67 1.49
C TRP A 283 -10.23 3.57 1.22
N SER A 284 -9.99 4.87 1.05
CA SER A 284 -11.02 5.87 0.77
C SER A 284 -11.47 5.91 -0.69
N ILE A 285 -10.81 5.16 -1.58
CA ILE A 285 -11.05 5.17 -3.03
C ILE A 285 -11.05 6.62 -3.55
N SER A 286 -10.04 7.40 -3.17
CA SER A 286 -9.96 8.81 -3.58
C SER A 286 -9.81 8.95 -5.10
N GLU A 287 -10.10 10.13 -5.64
CA GLU A 287 -10.01 10.40 -7.09
C GLU A 287 -8.62 10.10 -7.67
N GLN A 288 -7.55 10.29 -6.89
CA GLN A 288 -6.18 10.00 -7.31
C GLN A 288 -5.95 8.49 -7.53
N ASP A 289 -6.66 7.65 -6.80
CA ASP A 289 -6.53 6.19 -6.85
C ASP A 289 -7.59 5.52 -7.73
N ASN A 290 -8.35 6.30 -8.49
CA ASN A 290 -9.45 5.79 -9.33
C ASN A 290 -8.99 4.74 -10.35
N HIS A 291 -7.74 4.79 -10.81
CA HIS A 291 -7.15 3.82 -11.73
C HIS A 291 -7.21 2.38 -11.19
N LEU A 292 -7.16 2.17 -9.86
CA LEU A 292 -7.32 0.85 -9.27
C LEU A 292 -8.77 0.38 -9.32
N LEU A 293 -9.74 1.29 -9.10
CA LEU A 293 -11.16 0.98 -9.25
C LEU A 293 -11.52 0.72 -10.71
N GLU A 294 -11.04 1.54 -11.64
CA GLU A 294 -11.15 1.32 -13.09
C GLU A 294 -10.62 -0.06 -13.47
N ARG A 295 -9.47 -0.46 -12.90
CA ARG A 295 -8.92 -1.80 -13.14
C ARG A 295 -9.84 -2.92 -12.65
N LEU A 296 -10.46 -2.76 -11.49
CA LEU A 296 -11.46 -3.73 -11.00
C LEU A 296 -12.67 -3.79 -11.92
N VAL A 297 -13.14 -2.66 -12.43
CA VAL A 297 -14.27 -2.57 -13.37
C VAL A 297 -13.93 -3.26 -14.69
N GLU A 298 -12.77 -2.96 -15.29
CA GLU A 298 -12.30 -3.63 -16.51
C GLU A 298 -12.28 -5.16 -16.34
N ILE A 299 -11.74 -5.65 -15.22
CA ILE A 299 -11.68 -7.09 -14.91
C ILE A 299 -13.10 -7.66 -14.74
N GLN A 300 -13.98 -6.96 -14.03
CA GLN A 300 -15.34 -7.39 -13.77
C GLN A 300 -16.18 -7.45 -15.06
N GLU A 301 -16.05 -6.48 -15.95
CA GLU A 301 -16.72 -6.46 -17.26
C GLU A 301 -16.30 -7.67 -18.11
N GLU A 302 -14.98 -7.92 -18.21
CA GLU A 302 -14.43 -9.07 -18.92
C GLU A 302 -14.95 -10.39 -18.33
N ARG A 303 -14.97 -10.53 -17.00
CA ARG A 303 -15.41 -11.75 -16.33
C ARG A 303 -16.91 -11.99 -16.45
N THR A 304 -17.70 -10.93 -16.42
CA THR A 304 -19.14 -10.98 -16.62
C THR A 304 -19.47 -11.45 -18.04
N SER A 305 -18.77 -10.96 -19.06
CA SER A 305 -19.00 -11.38 -20.44
C SER A 305 -18.68 -12.87 -20.67
N HIS A 306 -17.76 -13.44 -19.89
CA HIS A 306 -17.38 -14.86 -19.97
C HIS A 306 -18.05 -15.75 -18.91
N ASN A 307 -18.88 -15.17 -18.04
CA ASN A 307 -19.53 -15.82 -16.90
C ASN A 307 -18.58 -16.67 -16.04
N LYS A 308 -17.42 -16.11 -15.69
CA LYS A 308 -16.36 -16.83 -14.97
C LYS A 308 -15.59 -15.92 -14.00
N ASP A 309 -15.35 -16.41 -12.78
CA ASP A 309 -14.54 -15.76 -11.74
C ASP A 309 -14.99 -14.34 -11.36
N ILE A 310 -16.28 -14.03 -11.55
CA ILE A 310 -16.91 -12.72 -11.29
C ILE A 310 -16.76 -12.35 -9.81
N ILE A 311 -16.47 -11.07 -9.53
CA ILE A 311 -16.54 -10.53 -8.17
C ILE A 311 -18.01 -10.41 -7.80
N GLU A 312 -18.43 -11.10 -6.75
CA GLU A 312 -19.83 -11.14 -6.29
C GLU A 312 -20.04 -10.29 -5.03
N ASN A 313 -19.01 -10.22 -4.17
CA ASN A 313 -19.13 -9.65 -2.83
C ASN A 313 -17.94 -8.75 -2.49
N ILE A 314 -18.21 -7.56 -1.97
CA ILE A 314 -17.19 -6.65 -1.44
C ILE A 314 -17.54 -6.26 -0.01
N ALA A 315 -16.61 -6.50 0.93
CA ALA A 315 -16.70 -5.93 2.28
C ALA A 315 -15.90 -4.64 2.35
N VAL A 316 -16.47 -3.57 2.90
CA VAL A 316 -15.78 -2.27 3.08
C VAL A 316 -15.78 -1.86 4.54
N SER A 317 -14.59 -1.59 5.06
CA SER A 317 -14.42 -1.10 6.43
C SER A 317 -14.90 0.34 6.57
N VAL A 318 -15.61 0.66 7.64
CA VAL A 318 -16.08 2.00 8.01
C VAL A 318 -15.44 2.40 9.33
N TYR A 319 -14.91 3.62 9.40
CA TYR A 319 -14.43 4.21 10.65
C TYR A 319 -15.58 5.02 11.26
N LEU A 320 -15.91 4.78 12.54
CA LEU A 320 -17.09 5.37 13.17
C LEU A 320 -16.74 6.73 13.79
N ASP A 321 -16.78 7.78 12.97
CA ASP A 321 -16.45 9.16 13.36
C ASP A 321 -17.62 10.15 13.22
N GLY A 322 -18.83 9.66 12.93
CA GLY A 322 -20.02 10.46 12.72
C GLY A 322 -20.29 10.87 11.26
N ASN A 323 -19.43 10.49 10.30
CA ASN A 323 -19.64 10.73 8.87
C ASN A 323 -19.99 9.46 8.08
N GLU A 324 -20.47 8.42 8.75
CA GLU A 324 -20.62 7.09 8.17
C GLU A 324 -21.61 7.06 7.00
N GLU A 325 -22.72 7.81 7.09
CA GLU A 325 -23.76 7.86 6.05
C GLU A 325 -23.20 8.44 4.75
N ALA A 326 -22.50 9.58 4.83
CA ALA A 326 -21.87 10.21 3.67
C ALA A 326 -20.80 9.31 3.03
N PHE A 327 -19.99 8.63 3.85
CA PHE A 327 -18.99 7.69 3.37
C PHE A 327 -19.62 6.47 2.68
N ILE A 328 -20.67 5.88 3.27
CA ILE A 328 -21.39 4.73 2.70
C ILE A 328 -21.99 5.10 1.35
N ASP A 329 -22.63 6.26 1.23
CA ASP A 329 -23.22 6.74 -0.02
C ASP A 329 -22.16 6.95 -1.10
N GLU A 330 -21.05 7.60 -0.75
CA GLU A 330 -19.93 7.82 -1.66
C GLU A 330 -19.34 6.50 -2.18
N ILE A 331 -19.04 5.56 -1.29
CA ILE A 331 -18.48 4.25 -1.66
C ILE A 331 -19.48 3.43 -2.47
N THR A 332 -20.76 3.44 -2.10
CA THR A 332 -21.81 2.73 -2.85
C THR A 332 -21.86 3.23 -4.29
N ASN A 333 -21.82 4.56 -4.49
CA ASN A 333 -21.80 5.16 -5.82
C ASN A 333 -20.54 4.79 -6.61
N LYS A 334 -19.35 4.80 -5.97
CA LYS A 334 -18.10 4.42 -6.62
C LYS A 334 -18.06 2.94 -7.02
N LEU A 335 -18.62 2.05 -6.20
CA LEU A 335 -18.62 0.60 -6.47
C LEU A 335 -19.80 0.15 -7.34
N ALA A 336 -20.80 1.00 -7.59
CA ALA A 336 -21.97 0.68 -8.42
C ALA A 336 -21.64 0.05 -9.79
N PRO A 337 -20.60 0.49 -10.54
CA PRO A 337 -20.24 -0.12 -11.82
C PRO A 337 -19.85 -1.61 -11.72
N LEU A 338 -19.42 -2.09 -10.56
CA LEU A 338 -19.05 -3.50 -10.37
C LEU A 338 -20.28 -4.42 -10.24
N ASN A 339 -21.46 -3.87 -9.93
CA ASN A 339 -22.71 -4.61 -9.72
C ASN A 339 -22.54 -5.77 -8.72
N VAL A 340 -22.04 -5.46 -7.52
CA VAL A 340 -21.69 -6.41 -6.46
C VAL A 340 -22.58 -6.24 -5.23
N ASN A 341 -22.62 -7.26 -4.37
CA ASN A 341 -23.17 -7.12 -3.02
C ASN A 341 -22.13 -6.44 -2.12
N ILE A 342 -22.51 -5.35 -1.45
CA ILE A 342 -21.61 -4.59 -0.56
C ILE A 342 -22.02 -4.83 0.90
N ASP A 343 -21.07 -5.32 1.71
CA ASP A 343 -21.20 -5.38 3.16
C ASP A 343 -20.33 -4.31 3.81
N PHE A 344 -20.92 -3.42 4.60
CA PHE A 344 -20.15 -2.44 5.38
C PHE A 344 -19.87 -3.01 6.78
N TYR A 345 -18.63 -2.85 7.27
CA TYR A 345 -18.26 -3.35 8.59
C TYR A 345 -17.43 -2.35 9.40
N ASP A 346 -17.57 -2.42 10.72
CA ASP A 346 -16.84 -1.57 11.66
C ASP A 346 -15.33 -1.92 11.66
N SER A 347 -14.51 -0.93 11.32
CA SER A 347 -13.04 -1.04 11.25
C SER A 347 -12.34 -1.07 12.62
N GLN A 348 -13.02 -0.67 13.68
CA GLN A 348 -12.45 -0.47 15.02
C GLN A 348 -12.60 -1.70 15.92
N ASN A 349 -13.40 -2.69 15.51
CA ASN A 349 -13.73 -3.85 16.34
C ASN A 349 -13.50 -5.18 15.59
N ASN A 350 -12.74 -6.08 16.22
CA ASN A 350 -12.60 -7.49 15.83
C ASN A 350 -12.07 -7.73 14.40
N CYS A 351 -11.28 -6.82 13.87
CA CYS A 351 -10.68 -6.92 12.54
C CYS A 351 -9.32 -6.21 12.49
N TRP A 352 -8.51 -6.53 11.49
CA TRP A 352 -7.16 -5.97 11.31
C TRP A 352 -6.33 -6.07 12.61
N CYS A 353 -5.80 -4.95 13.13
CA CYS A 353 -5.03 -4.91 14.38
C CYS A 353 -5.90 -4.91 15.66
N ASN A 354 -7.22 -4.76 15.53
CA ASN A 354 -8.16 -4.58 16.65
C ASN A 354 -8.87 -5.89 17.07
N GLY A 355 -8.20 -7.04 16.93
CA GLY A 355 -8.78 -8.36 17.19
C GLY A 355 -9.42 -8.52 18.58
N ALA A 356 -10.54 -9.25 18.65
CA ALA A 356 -11.13 -9.74 19.90
C ALA A 356 -10.23 -10.82 20.48
N TYR A 357 -10.01 -10.74 21.80
CA TYR A 357 -9.68 -11.92 22.57
C TYR A 357 -10.95 -12.74 22.77
N ASP A 358 -10.90 -14.02 22.39
CA ASP A 358 -11.65 -15.07 23.08
C ASP A 358 -10.64 -15.96 23.81
#